data_AF-A0A330GDI3-F1
#
_entry.id   AF-A0A330GDI3-F1
#
_cell.length_a   1.000
_cell.length_b   1.000
_cell.length_c   1.000
_cell.angle_alpha   90.00
_cell.angle_beta   90.00
_cell.angle_gamma   90.00
#
_symmetry.space_group_name_H-M   'P 1'
#
loop_
_entity.id
_entity.type
_entity.pdbx_description
1 polymer ?
#
loop_
_entity_poly.entity_id
_entity_poly.type
_entity_poly.pdbx_seq_one_letter_code
_entity_poly.pdbx_strand_id
1 'polypeptide(L)'
;MINLNFNPKTGKLTFDDLTLDIDTEEGFCDSNLYHKLNTFNAVKKYMPYHYLIDSVFFCDKEFEISIRPICFGFPFMVHLVNKDSEYYKSLKDWDARTNINMLNNAVKSLSDWLSLSLNLGVPDITETEMIRWDYEWGRISVSYETKSFSHGLYIVWNSI
;
A
#
# COMPACT_ATOMS: atom_id res chain seq x y z
N MET A 1 2.84 -16.89 -6.57
CA MET A 1 2.36 -15.78 -5.74
C MET A 1 3.56 -14.90 -5.46
N ILE A 2 3.45 -13.59 -5.66
CA ILE A 2 4.59 -12.65 -5.54
C ILE A 2 4.78 -12.34 -4.06
N ASN A 3 6.01 -12.46 -3.54
CA ASN A 3 6.31 -12.16 -2.14
C ASN A 3 6.74 -10.71 -1.99
N LEU A 4 6.05 -9.93 -1.17
CA LEU A 4 6.43 -8.56 -0.85
C LEU A 4 7.34 -8.55 0.38
N ASN A 5 8.48 -7.90 0.28
CA ASN A 5 9.35 -7.63 1.43
C ASN A 5 9.58 -6.14 1.58
N PHE A 6 9.47 -5.64 2.81
CA PHE A 6 9.63 -4.22 3.09
C PHE A 6 10.57 -4.00 4.28
N ASN A 7 11.56 -3.11 4.10
CA ASN A 7 12.42 -2.66 5.18
C ASN A 7 12.00 -1.25 5.63
N PRO A 8 11.35 -1.11 6.79
CA PRO A 8 10.87 0.19 7.27
C PRO A 8 12.00 1.15 7.63
N LYS A 9 13.21 0.67 7.94
CA LYS A 9 14.34 1.54 8.27
C LYS A 9 14.90 2.26 7.05
N THR A 10 14.81 1.63 5.88
CA THR A 10 15.40 2.16 4.64
C THR A 10 14.37 2.56 3.60
N GLY A 11 13.09 2.25 3.82
CA GLY A 11 12.04 2.42 2.81
C GLY A 11 12.19 1.49 1.61
N LYS A 12 13.02 0.43 1.69
CA LYS A 12 13.24 -0.45 0.55
C LYS A 12 12.08 -1.45 0.45
N LEU A 13 11.43 -1.50 -0.71
CA LEU A 13 10.38 -2.45 -1.02
C LEU A 13 10.84 -3.38 -2.15
N THR A 14 10.64 -4.69 -2.01
CA THR A 14 10.94 -5.67 -3.06
C THR A 14 9.75 -6.59 -3.32
N PHE A 15 9.63 -7.02 -4.57
CA PHE A 15 8.69 -8.03 -5.03
C PHE A 15 9.51 -9.24 -5.50
N ASP A 16 9.38 -10.33 -4.76
CA ASP A 16 10.38 -11.39 -4.66
C ASP A 16 11.74 -10.77 -4.32
N ASP A 17 12.67 -10.80 -5.29
CA ASP A 17 14.02 -10.27 -5.19
C ASP A 17 14.24 -8.97 -5.98
N LEU A 18 13.21 -8.46 -6.67
CA LEU A 18 13.31 -7.25 -7.47
C LEU A 18 12.90 -6.02 -6.64
N THR A 19 13.77 -5.01 -6.62
CA THR A 19 13.52 -3.76 -5.91
C THR A 19 12.52 -2.90 -6.69
N LEU A 20 11.61 -2.25 -5.96
CA LEU A 20 10.77 -1.19 -6.50
C LEU A 20 11.54 0.11 -6.46
N ASP A 21 11.89 0.62 -7.65
CA ASP A 21 12.53 1.93 -7.79
C ASP A 21 11.48 3.04 -7.71
N ILE A 22 11.82 4.09 -6.96
CA ILE A 22 10.95 5.23 -6.69
C ILE A 22 11.16 6.27 -7.79
N ASP A 23 10.30 6.24 -8.82
CA ASP A 23 10.47 7.04 -10.03
C ASP A 23 9.13 7.58 -10.57
N THR A 24 9.23 8.39 -11.62
CA THR A 24 8.16 8.75 -12.54
C THR A 24 7.57 7.51 -13.24
N GLU A 25 6.45 7.70 -13.94
CA GLU A 25 5.82 6.61 -14.71
C GLU A 25 6.76 6.01 -15.77
N GLU A 26 7.59 6.83 -16.43
CA GLU A 26 8.55 6.38 -17.44
C GLU A 26 9.59 5.46 -16.80
N GLY A 27 10.27 5.91 -15.74
CA GLY A 27 11.25 5.10 -15.02
C GLY A 27 10.66 3.84 -14.39
N PHE A 28 9.45 3.91 -13.84
CA PHE A 28 8.74 2.72 -13.34
C PHE A 28 8.46 1.71 -14.47
N CYS A 29 7.96 2.16 -15.62
CA CYS A 29 7.66 1.29 -16.76
C CYS A 29 8.91 0.69 -17.43
N ASP A 30 10.06 1.33 -17.28
CA ASP A 30 11.35 0.84 -17.78
C ASP A 30 12.09 -0.04 -16.75
N SER A 31 11.54 -0.20 -15.55
CA SER A 31 12.16 -0.99 -14.48
C SER A 31 12.10 -2.50 -14.75
N ASN A 32 13.14 -3.21 -14.29
CA ASN A 32 13.16 -4.68 -14.30
C ASN A 32 11.94 -5.29 -13.59
N LEU A 33 11.48 -4.66 -12.52
CA LEU A 33 10.30 -5.08 -11.78
C LEU A 33 9.06 -5.02 -12.66
N TYR A 34 8.77 -3.87 -13.27
CA TYR A 34 7.60 -3.71 -14.12
C TYR A 34 7.63 -4.69 -15.29
N HIS A 35 8.78 -4.83 -15.96
CA HIS A 35 8.92 -5.79 -17.06
C HIS A 35 8.62 -7.22 -16.61
N LYS A 36 9.18 -7.68 -15.48
CA LYS A 36 8.89 -9.03 -14.93
C LYS A 36 7.39 -9.19 -14.65
N LEU A 37 6.78 -8.24 -13.94
CA LEU A 37 5.35 -8.30 -13.60
C LEU A 37 4.48 -8.32 -14.85
N ASN A 38 4.83 -7.52 -15.87
CA ASN A 38 4.10 -7.43 -17.12
C ASN A 38 4.23 -8.70 -17.96
N THR A 39 5.42 -9.34 -18.00
CA THR A 39 5.62 -10.64 -18.66
C THR A 39 4.70 -11.73 -18.11
N PHE A 40 4.44 -11.72 -16.80
CA PHE A 40 3.51 -12.65 -16.15
C PHE A 40 2.06 -12.15 -16.10
N ASN A 41 1.76 -11.02 -16.74
CA ASN A 41 0.45 -10.36 -16.71
C ASN A 41 -0.06 -10.13 -15.27
N ALA A 42 0.86 -9.89 -14.34
CA ALA A 42 0.61 -9.71 -12.92
C ALA A 42 0.40 -8.23 -12.54
N VAL A 43 0.76 -7.30 -13.42
CA VAL A 43 0.50 -5.86 -13.26
C VAL A 43 -0.45 -5.38 -14.35
N LYS A 44 -1.45 -4.59 -13.96
CA LYS A 44 -2.42 -3.98 -14.87
C LYS A 44 -2.50 -2.49 -14.64
N LYS A 45 -2.27 -1.69 -15.67
CA LYS A 45 -2.65 -0.26 -15.66
C LYS A 45 -4.18 -0.16 -15.73
N TYR A 46 -4.81 0.37 -14.69
CA TYR A 46 -6.26 0.50 -14.63
C TYR A 46 -6.75 1.94 -14.76
N MET A 47 -5.88 2.91 -14.46
CA MET A 47 -6.07 4.32 -14.78
C MET A 47 -4.69 4.98 -15.01
N PRO A 48 -4.61 6.20 -15.57
CA PRO A 48 -3.34 6.89 -15.76
C PRO A 48 -2.53 6.93 -14.46
N TYR A 49 -1.23 6.61 -14.53
CA TYR A 49 -0.33 6.59 -13.37
C TYR A 49 -0.69 5.61 -12.25
N HIS A 50 -1.61 4.65 -12.46
CA HIS A 50 -1.96 3.68 -11.42
C HIS A 50 -1.97 2.25 -11.96
N TYR A 51 -1.22 1.42 -11.25
CA TYR A 51 -0.90 0.06 -11.62
C TYR A 51 -1.34 -0.88 -10.50
N LEU A 52 -2.14 -1.88 -10.86
CA LEU A 52 -2.71 -2.85 -9.93
C LEU A 52 -1.98 -4.18 -10.01
N ILE A 53 -1.66 -4.76 -8.87
CA ILE A 53 -1.21 -6.14 -8.70
C ILE A 53 -2.23 -6.83 -7.80
N ASP A 54 -2.96 -7.81 -8.33
CA ASP A 54 -4.14 -8.39 -7.66
C ASP A 54 -3.80 -9.19 -6.39
N SER A 55 -2.63 -9.83 -6.37
CA SER A 55 -2.27 -10.77 -5.31
C SER A 55 -0.78 -10.74 -5.04
N VAL A 56 -0.43 -10.24 -3.85
CA VAL A 56 0.90 -10.36 -3.26
C VAL A 56 0.78 -10.91 -1.84
N PHE A 57 1.79 -11.64 -1.42
CA PHE A 57 1.89 -12.11 -0.04
C PHE A 57 2.84 -11.21 0.73
N PHE A 58 2.38 -10.61 1.83
CA PHE A 58 3.19 -9.76 2.69
C PHE A 58 3.09 -10.25 4.14
N CYS A 59 4.24 -10.66 4.69
CA CYS A 59 4.34 -11.39 5.94
C CYS A 59 3.46 -12.67 5.93
N ASP A 60 2.28 -12.62 6.55
CA ASP A 60 1.33 -13.72 6.69
C ASP A 60 -0.02 -13.45 6.00
N LYS A 61 -0.14 -12.38 5.20
CA LYS A 61 -1.41 -11.94 4.60
C LYS A 61 -1.32 -11.72 3.09
N GLU A 62 -2.44 -11.91 2.41
CA GLU A 62 -2.59 -11.58 0.99
C GLU A 62 -3.14 -10.16 0.80
N PHE A 63 -2.51 -9.40 -0.10
CA PHE A 63 -2.90 -8.04 -0.44
C PHE A 63 -3.12 -7.85 -1.93
N GLU A 64 -4.04 -6.95 -2.25
CA GLU A 64 -4.08 -6.25 -3.53
C GLU A 64 -3.21 -4.98 -3.41
N ILE A 65 -2.37 -4.70 -4.39
CA ILE A 65 -1.49 -3.52 -4.40
C ILE A 65 -1.85 -2.58 -5.55
N SER A 66 -1.98 -1.30 -5.23
CA SER A 66 -1.94 -0.19 -6.18
C SER A 66 -0.62 0.57 -6.07
N ILE A 67 0.13 0.63 -7.16
CA ILE A 67 1.34 1.44 -7.30
C ILE A 67 1.00 2.71 -8.07
N ARG A 68 1.38 3.85 -7.52
CA ARG A 68 1.30 5.16 -8.17
C ARG A 68 2.69 5.80 -8.23
N PRO A 69 3.33 5.78 -9.41
CA PRO A 69 4.58 6.49 -9.64
C PRO A 69 4.46 8.00 -9.40
N ILE A 70 5.60 8.69 -9.33
CA ILE A 70 5.64 10.15 -9.17
C ILE A 70 4.89 10.80 -10.33
N CYS A 71 3.88 11.61 -10.02
CA CYS A 71 3.08 12.31 -11.04
C CYS A 71 2.44 13.58 -10.48
N PHE A 72 2.37 14.64 -11.29
CA PHE A 72 1.65 15.89 -10.98
C PHE A 72 1.94 16.50 -9.59
N GLY A 73 3.20 16.47 -9.15
CA GLY A 73 3.61 16.97 -7.83
C GLY A 73 3.24 16.06 -6.66
N PHE A 74 2.63 14.91 -6.92
CA PHE A 74 2.40 13.88 -5.91
C PHE A 74 3.60 12.93 -5.79
N PRO A 75 3.94 12.52 -4.55
CA PRO A 75 4.99 11.54 -4.32
C PRO A 75 4.59 10.15 -4.80
N PHE A 76 5.62 9.32 -5.01
CA PHE A 76 5.46 7.88 -5.22
C PHE A 76 4.69 7.27 -4.05
N MET A 77 3.71 6.43 -4.36
CA MET A 77 2.86 5.81 -3.35
C MET A 77 2.56 4.35 -3.69
N VAL A 78 2.58 3.52 -2.67
CA VAL A 78 2.10 2.14 -2.72
C VAL A 78 0.95 2.01 -1.72
N HIS A 79 -0.22 1.59 -2.19
CA HIS A 79 -1.41 1.34 -1.39
C HIS A 79 -1.72 -0.16 -1.40
N LEU A 80 -1.90 -0.76 -0.23
CA LEU A 80 -2.18 -2.18 -0.08
C LEU A 80 -3.52 -2.38 0.63
N VAL A 81 -4.34 -3.27 0.09
CA VAL A 81 -5.64 -3.65 0.67
C VAL A 81 -5.60 -5.13 1.03
N ASN A 82 -5.79 -5.44 2.32
CA ASN A 82 -5.79 -6.81 2.82
C ASN A 82 -7.02 -7.56 2.30
N LYS A 83 -6.82 -8.62 1.51
CA LYS A 83 -7.93 -9.35 0.85
C LYS A 83 -8.81 -10.14 1.82
N ASP A 84 -8.27 -10.48 2.99
CA ASP A 84 -9.02 -11.17 4.04
C ASP A 84 -9.88 -10.23 4.90
N SER A 85 -9.66 -8.92 4.80
CA SER A 85 -10.35 -7.92 5.61
C SER A 85 -11.84 -7.84 5.28
N GLU A 86 -12.63 -7.44 6.28
CA GLU A 86 -14.04 -7.10 6.07
C GLU A 86 -14.18 -5.99 5.03
N TYR A 87 -13.32 -4.97 5.09
CA TYR A 87 -13.28 -3.88 4.11
C TYR A 87 -13.16 -4.38 2.65
N TYR A 88 -12.24 -5.30 2.35
CA TYR A 88 -12.07 -5.84 1.00
C TYR A 88 -13.32 -6.57 0.52
N LYS A 89 -13.95 -7.35 1.41
CA LYS A 89 -15.21 -8.06 1.13
C LYS A 89 -16.37 -7.09 0.88
N SER A 90 -16.33 -5.90 1.47
CA SER A 90 -17.33 -4.84 1.29
C SER A 90 -17.14 -3.99 0.03
N LEU A 91 -16.08 -4.16 -0.77
CA LEU A 91 -15.78 -3.25 -1.90
C LEU A 91 -16.91 -3.10 -2.94
N LYS A 92 -17.79 -4.12 -3.06
CA LYS A 92 -18.94 -4.12 -3.98
C LYS A 92 -20.25 -3.60 -3.37
N ASP A 93 -20.27 -3.35 -2.06
CA ASP A 93 -21.43 -2.87 -1.31
C ASP A 93 -21.09 -1.52 -0.69
N TRP A 94 -21.72 -0.46 -1.20
CA TRP A 94 -21.43 0.91 -0.79
C TRP A 94 -21.77 1.15 0.69
N ASP A 95 -22.90 0.64 1.16
CA ASP A 95 -23.35 0.86 2.54
C ASP A 95 -22.44 0.14 3.53
N ALA A 96 -22.03 -1.09 3.18
CA ALA A 96 -21.05 -1.82 3.98
C ALA A 96 -19.67 -1.13 3.94
N ARG A 97 -19.20 -0.69 2.78
CA ARG A 97 -17.89 -0.05 2.60
C ARG A 97 -17.77 1.28 3.35
N THR A 98 -18.85 2.05 3.41
CA THR A 98 -18.88 3.37 4.06
C THR A 98 -19.20 3.30 5.56
N ASN A 99 -19.33 2.09 6.12
CA ASN A 99 -19.53 1.89 7.55
C ASN A 99 -18.31 2.34 8.36
N ILE A 100 -18.41 3.52 8.98
CA ILE A 100 -17.34 4.14 9.79
C ILE A 100 -16.86 3.24 10.93
N ASN A 101 -17.75 2.51 11.60
CA ASN A 101 -17.35 1.63 12.70
C ASN A 101 -16.48 0.47 12.20
N MET A 102 -16.84 -0.12 11.05
CA MET A 102 -16.03 -1.14 10.39
C MET A 102 -14.66 -0.57 9.98
N LEU A 103 -14.63 0.62 9.39
CA LEU A 103 -13.39 1.27 8.96
C LEU A 103 -12.45 1.61 10.13
N ASN A 104 -12.99 2.14 11.23
CA ASN A 104 -12.20 2.43 12.44
C ASN A 104 -11.59 1.14 13.02
N ASN A 105 -12.37 0.06 13.06
CA ASN A 105 -11.87 -1.25 13.49
C ASN A 105 -10.81 -1.81 12.52
N ALA A 106 -10.99 -1.61 11.21
CA ALA A 106 -10.04 -2.04 10.19
C ALA A 106 -8.71 -1.30 10.31
N VAL A 107 -8.73 0.03 10.55
CA VAL A 107 -7.53 0.83 10.82
C VAL A 107 -6.77 0.29 12.02
N LYS A 108 -7.46 0.11 13.15
CA LYS A 108 -6.85 -0.42 14.36
C LYS A 108 -6.22 -1.80 14.12
N SER A 109 -7.00 -2.76 13.62
CA SER A 109 -6.56 -4.14 13.39
C SER A 109 -5.37 -4.23 12.43
N LEU A 110 -5.42 -3.50 11.30
CA LEU A 110 -4.34 -3.51 10.31
C LEU A 110 -3.09 -2.80 10.84
N SER A 111 -3.24 -1.72 11.62
CA SER A 111 -2.12 -1.00 12.25
C SER A 111 -1.42 -1.83 13.34
N ASP A 112 -2.18 -2.52 14.19
CA ASP A 112 -1.65 -3.40 15.24
C ASP A 112 -0.83 -4.53 14.62
N TRP A 113 -1.39 -5.19 13.59
CA TRP A 113 -0.69 -6.23 12.84
C TRP A 113 0.59 -5.71 12.18
N LEU A 114 0.52 -4.57 11.49
CA LEU A 114 1.67 -4.01 10.78
C LEU A 114 2.80 -3.66 11.74
N SER A 115 2.46 -3.00 12.86
CA SER A 115 3.42 -2.59 13.88
C SER A 115 4.18 -3.79 14.44
N LEU A 116 3.46 -4.89 14.73
CA LEU A 116 4.06 -6.13 15.20
C LEU A 116 4.89 -6.83 14.11
N SER A 117 4.39 -6.89 12.88
CA SER A 117 5.01 -7.63 11.77
C SER A 117 6.34 -7.02 11.34
N LEU A 118 6.45 -5.69 11.41
CA LEU A 118 7.64 -4.94 10.99
C LEU A 118 8.43 -4.34 12.17
N ASN A 119 7.96 -4.54 13.40
CA ASN A 119 8.53 -3.95 14.62
C ASN A 119 8.69 -2.41 14.50
N LEU A 120 7.61 -1.71 14.13
CA LEU A 120 7.64 -0.27 13.81
C LEU A 120 7.76 0.64 15.04
N GLY A 121 7.55 0.12 16.25
CA GLY A 121 7.55 0.93 17.46
C GLY A 121 6.30 1.81 17.60
N VAL A 122 6.43 2.90 18.36
CA VAL A 122 5.32 3.82 18.67
C VAL A 122 5.01 4.69 17.44
N PRO A 123 3.73 4.82 17.02
CA PRO A 123 3.35 5.72 15.93
C PRO A 123 3.56 7.20 16.29
N ASP A 124 3.91 8.02 15.30
CA ASP A 124 4.02 9.47 15.42
C ASP A 124 2.64 10.14 15.44
N ILE A 125 1.65 9.55 14.75
CA ILE A 125 0.26 10.03 14.75
C ILE A 125 -0.68 8.86 15.08
N THR A 126 -1.61 9.11 15.99
CA THR A 126 -2.67 8.19 16.39
C THR A 126 -4.02 8.92 16.39
N GLU A 127 -4.78 8.70 15.34
CA GLU A 127 -6.16 9.18 15.16
C GLU A 127 -7.08 7.98 14.90
N THR A 128 -8.40 8.18 14.96
CA THR A 128 -9.35 7.07 14.82
C THR A 128 -9.34 6.50 13.40
N GLU A 129 -9.16 7.38 12.43
CA GLU A 129 -9.13 7.13 10.99
C GLU A 129 -7.72 6.86 10.44
N MET A 130 -6.67 7.06 11.26
CA MET A 130 -5.28 7.00 10.79
C MET A 130 -4.28 6.71 11.91
N ILE A 131 -3.38 5.76 11.64
CA ILE A 131 -2.14 5.55 12.38
C ILE A 131 -0.97 5.78 11.43
N ARG A 132 0.08 6.52 11.84
CA ARG A 132 1.24 6.85 10.99
C ARG A 132 2.56 6.72 11.72
N TRP A 133 3.57 6.25 10.98
CA TRP A 133 4.99 6.29 11.33
C TRP A 133 5.74 7.08 10.27
N ASP A 134 6.45 8.12 10.69
CA ASP A 134 7.24 9.00 9.84
C ASP A 134 8.73 8.60 9.88
N TYR A 135 9.39 8.69 8.73
CA TYR A 135 10.78 8.32 8.52
C TYR A 135 11.49 9.38 7.66
N GLU A 136 12.82 9.41 7.71
CA GLU A 136 13.60 10.31 6.85
C GLU A 136 13.34 10.06 5.35
N TRP A 137 13.11 8.80 4.95
CA TRP A 137 12.85 8.42 3.57
C TRP A 137 11.39 8.61 3.14
N GLY A 138 10.46 8.81 4.08
CA GLY A 138 9.02 8.84 3.77
C GLY A 138 8.16 8.51 4.97
N ARG A 139 7.01 7.87 4.73
CA ARG A 139 6.06 7.50 5.78
C ARG A 139 5.32 6.23 5.46
N ILE A 140 4.85 5.60 6.54
CA ILE A 140 3.93 4.46 6.51
C ILE A 140 2.69 4.87 7.27
N SER A 141 1.50 4.64 6.70
CA SER A 141 0.25 4.86 7.42
C SER A 141 -0.75 3.76 7.15
N VAL A 142 -1.56 3.46 8.14
CA VAL A 142 -2.81 2.70 7.97
C VAL A 142 -3.94 3.69 8.17
N SER A 143 -4.79 3.87 7.17
CA SER A 143 -5.84 4.87 7.23
C SER A 143 -7.02 4.51 6.34
N TYR A 144 -8.09 5.32 6.39
CA TYR A 144 -9.03 5.44 5.29
C TYR A 144 -9.22 6.91 4.88
N GLU A 145 -9.48 7.15 3.59
CA GLU A 145 -9.81 8.51 3.11
C GLU A 145 -11.30 8.79 3.32
N THR A 146 -11.64 9.97 3.87
CA THR A 146 -12.98 10.24 4.41
C THR A 146 -14.06 10.54 3.37
N LYS A 147 -13.71 10.72 2.09
CA LYS A 147 -14.66 10.96 0.99
C LYS A 147 -14.93 9.71 0.15
N SER A 148 -13.88 8.95 -0.11
CA SER A 148 -13.85 7.75 -0.95
C SER A 148 -13.92 6.47 -0.12
N PHE A 149 -13.74 6.57 1.20
CA PHE A 149 -13.68 5.45 2.12
C PHE A 149 -12.63 4.41 1.71
N SER A 150 -11.59 4.85 0.99
CA SER A 150 -10.51 3.97 0.56
C SER A 150 -9.65 3.65 1.78
N HIS A 151 -9.71 2.42 2.26
CA HIS A 151 -8.94 1.93 3.40
C HIS A 151 -7.73 1.11 2.95
N GLY A 152 -6.64 1.18 3.71
CA GLY A 152 -5.52 0.25 3.57
C GLY A 152 -4.22 0.75 4.21
N LEU A 153 -3.13 0.05 3.87
CA LEU A 153 -1.77 0.47 4.14
C LEU A 153 -1.31 1.41 3.03
N TYR A 154 -0.70 2.54 3.38
CA TYR A 154 -0.08 3.48 2.46
C TYR A 154 1.39 3.62 2.83
N ILE A 155 2.26 3.38 1.85
CA ILE A 155 3.68 3.70 1.93
C ILE A 155 3.93 4.82 0.93
N VAL A 156 4.45 5.94 1.42
CA VAL A 156 4.67 7.14 0.61
C VAL A 156 6.10 7.59 0.83
N TRP A 157 6.87 7.70 -0.25
CA TRP A 157 8.24 8.18 -0.20
C TRP A 157 8.25 9.70 -0.30
N ASN A 158 9.21 10.34 0.38
CA ASN A 158 9.43 11.76 0.19
C ASN A 158 9.78 12.01 -1.28
N SER A 159 9.19 13.03 -1.89
CA SER A 159 9.52 13.42 -3.26
C SER A 159 11.02 13.74 -3.34
N ILE A 160 11.70 13.20 -4.35
CA ILE A 160 13.11 13.51 -4.65
C ILE A 160 13.20 14.95 -5.17
#